data_AF-A0A7J6T9P5-F1
#
_entry.id   AF-A0A7J6T9P5-F1
#
_cell.length_a   1.000
_cell.length_b   1.000
_cell.length_c   1.000
_cell.angle_alpha   90.00
_cell.angle_beta   90.00
_cell.angle_gamma   90.00
#
_symmetry.space_group_name_H-M   'P 1'
#
loop_
_entity.id
_entity.type
_entity.pdbx_description
1 polymer ?
#
loop_
_entity_poly.entity_id
_entity_poly.type
_entity_poly.pdbx_seq_one_letter_code
_entity_poly.pdbx_strand_id
1 'polypeptide(L)'
;GSIVWINLTIGTWPSPYWLIYGDSIWKDGYDVGLAGWGNRRDMHITERDASVYQNVVQRGLLMPIANLMLHGILQSRANEAGYLLQDSIADIESFKTEVLTYFFSGVGLQELYIQPEELTREHWKILADGVRFHGKFQSILRQVQ
;
A
#
# COMPACT_ATOMS: atom_id res chain seq x y z
N GLY A 1 -19.23 8.67 -14.12
CA GLY A 1 -18.62 8.83 -12.79
C GLY A 1 -17.56 9.91 -12.87
N SER A 2 -17.34 10.63 -11.78
CA SER A 2 -16.30 11.66 -11.64
C SER A 2 -14.94 11.14 -12.13
N ILE A 3 -14.18 11.98 -12.85
CA ILE A 3 -12.90 11.62 -13.49
C ILE A 3 -11.72 11.74 -12.48
N VAL A 4 -12.02 12.11 -11.23
CA VAL A 4 -11.04 12.48 -10.19
C VAL A 4 -11.21 11.54 -9.01
N TRP A 5 -10.08 11.01 -8.51
CA TRP A 5 -10.00 10.27 -7.25
C TRP A 5 -9.61 11.22 -6.13
N ILE A 6 -10.38 11.25 -5.04
CA ILE A 6 -10.16 12.13 -3.88
C ILE A 6 -9.73 11.28 -2.69
N ASN A 7 -8.50 11.52 -2.22
CA ASN A 7 -7.97 10.89 -1.01
C ASN A 7 -7.95 11.87 0.16
N LEU A 8 -8.55 11.52 1.29
CA LEU A 8 -8.60 12.34 2.50
C LEU A 8 -7.50 11.88 3.47
N THR A 9 -6.56 12.77 3.83
CA THR A 9 -5.35 12.39 4.60
C THR A 9 -5.27 12.98 6.01
N ILE A 10 -6.27 13.75 6.45
CA ILE A 10 -6.27 14.37 7.78
C ILE A 10 -7.51 13.98 8.59
N GLY A 11 -7.33 13.71 9.89
CA GLY A 11 -8.44 13.50 10.83
C GLY A 11 -9.28 12.24 10.57
N THR A 12 -8.70 11.22 9.93
CA THR A 12 -9.42 10.05 9.41
C THR A 12 -9.70 9.03 10.51
N TRP A 13 -10.73 9.29 11.32
CA TRP A 13 -11.42 8.19 12.00
C TRP A 13 -11.92 7.19 10.94
N PRO A 14 -11.68 5.87 11.07
CA PRO A 14 -11.98 4.86 10.05
C PRO A 14 -13.50 4.62 9.91
N SER A 15 -14.19 5.59 9.33
CA SER A 15 -15.63 5.58 9.14
C SER A 15 -15.99 5.64 7.67
N PRO A 16 -16.89 4.75 7.20
CA PRO A 16 -17.34 4.77 5.81
C PRO A 16 -18.12 6.07 5.47
N TYR A 17 -18.50 6.90 6.44
CA TYR A 17 -19.12 8.21 6.17
C TYR A 17 -18.20 9.14 5.35
N TRP A 18 -16.88 8.97 5.45
CA TRP A 18 -15.94 9.72 4.61
C TRP A 18 -16.13 9.42 3.12
N LEU A 19 -16.64 8.23 2.77
CA LEU A 19 -16.84 7.80 1.39
C LEU A 19 -18.01 8.51 0.69
N ILE A 20 -18.76 9.35 1.42
CA ILE A 20 -19.72 10.29 0.84
C ILE A 20 -18.99 11.47 0.16
N TYR A 21 -17.79 11.81 0.65
CA TYR A 21 -17.05 13.02 0.26
C TYR A 21 -15.75 12.73 -0.50
N GLY A 22 -15.18 11.54 -0.36
CA GLY A 22 -13.97 11.11 -1.05
C GLY A 22 -14.00 9.62 -1.41
N ASP A 23 -12.98 9.17 -2.13
CA ASP A 23 -12.86 7.79 -2.60
C ASP A 23 -12.01 6.93 -1.66
N SER A 24 -11.08 7.55 -0.92
CA SER A 24 -10.26 6.88 0.08
C SER A 24 -9.90 7.76 1.26
N ILE A 25 -9.50 7.11 2.37
CA ILE A 25 -8.92 7.77 3.54
C ILE A 25 -7.53 7.21 3.83
N TRP A 26 -6.65 8.02 4.41
CA TRP A 26 -5.38 7.53 4.93
C TRP A 26 -5.59 6.61 6.14
N LYS A 27 -4.83 5.50 6.16
CA LYS A 27 -4.86 4.49 7.23
C LYS A 27 -4.45 5.02 8.62
N ASP A 28 -3.91 6.23 8.69
CA ASP A 28 -3.26 6.84 9.88
C ASP A 28 -1.91 6.16 10.24
N GLY A 29 -1.09 6.81 11.07
CA GLY A 29 0.23 6.30 11.50
C GLY A 29 1.40 6.82 10.67
N TYR A 30 2.45 6.01 10.50
CA TYR A 30 3.65 6.41 9.74
C TYR A 30 3.47 6.19 8.24
N ASP A 31 4.17 6.99 7.43
CA ASP A 31 4.25 6.82 5.98
C ASP A 31 5.06 5.57 5.65
N VAL A 32 6.25 5.46 6.24
CA VAL A 32 7.12 4.28 6.17
C VAL A 32 7.56 3.91 7.59
N GLY A 33 7.13 2.76 8.08
CA GLY A 33 7.57 2.23 9.36
C GLY A 33 8.26 0.87 9.24
N LEU A 34 8.77 0.37 10.37
CA LEU A 34 9.35 -0.96 10.50
C LEU A 34 8.81 -1.63 11.76
N ALA A 35 8.33 -2.86 11.63
CA ALA A 35 7.87 -3.68 12.75
C ALA A 35 8.15 -5.17 12.47
N GLY A 36 8.18 -5.98 13.52
CA GLY A 36 8.36 -7.43 13.38
C GLY A 36 9.80 -7.83 13.04
N TRP A 37 9.95 -8.79 12.11
CA TRP A 37 11.18 -9.52 11.84
C TRP A 37 11.37 -9.70 10.33
N GLY A 38 12.58 -10.05 9.90
CA GLY A 38 12.95 -10.22 8.49
C GLY A 38 13.87 -9.11 8.00
N ASN A 39 13.97 -8.94 6.68
CA ASN A 39 14.68 -7.77 6.14
C ASN A 39 13.81 -6.51 6.32
N ARG A 40 14.39 -5.33 6.07
CA ARG A 40 13.69 -4.06 6.34
C ARG A 40 12.42 -3.90 5.49
N ARG A 41 12.37 -4.47 4.28
CA ARG A 41 11.14 -4.47 3.47
C ARG A 41 10.06 -5.37 4.06
N ASP A 42 10.40 -6.56 4.52
CA ASP A 42 9.43 -7.45 5.20
C ASP A 42 8.90 -6.82 6.49
N MET A 43 9.77 -6.12 7.22
CA MET A 43 9.40 -5.35 8.39
C MET A 43 8.49 -4.16 8.05
N HIS A 44 8.69 -3.53 6.89
CA HIS A 44 7.81 -2.46 6.40
C HIS A 44 6.42 -2.99 6.02
N ILE A 45 6.36 -4.11 5.29
CA ILE A 45 5.09 -4.79 4.97
C ILE A 45 4.34 -5.13 6.28
N THR A 46 5.06 -5.66 7.26
CA THR A 46 4.51 -5.98 8.59
C THR A 46 3.97 -4.74 9.30
N GLU A 47 4.69 -3.63 9.26
CA GLU A 47 4.24 -2.37 9.87
C GLU A 47 2.99 -1.84 9.17
N ARG A 48 2.97 -1.79 7.84
CA ARG A 48 1.81 -1.34 7.06
C ARG A 48 0.56 -2.12 7.45
N ASP A 49 0.65 -3.44 7.47
CA ASP A 49 -0.48 -4.33 7.75
C ASP A 49 -0.91 -4.24 9.23
N ALA A 50 0.05 -4.12 10.16
CA ALA A 50 -0.24 -3.89 11.58
C ALA A 50 -0.93 -2.54 11.83
N SER A 51 -0.50 -1.48 11.15
CA SER A 51 -1.11 -0.16 11.21
C SER A 51 -2.55 -0.19 10.67
N VAL A 52 -2.80 -0.87 9.54
CA VAL A 52 -4.18 -1.08 9.05
C VAL A 52 -5.03 -1.82 10.08
N TYR A 53 -4.50 -2.89 10.66
CA TYR A 53 -5.24 -3.68 11.65
C TYR A 53 -5.60 -2.86 12.89
N GLN A 54 -4.64 -2.16 13.48
CA GLN A 54 -4.84 -1.36 14.70
C GLN A 54 -5.67 -0.10 14.46
N ASN A 55 -5.38 0.63 13.38
CA ASN A 55 -5.98 1.94 13.14
C ASN A 55 -7.32 1.85 12.42
N VAL A 56 -7.56 0.80 11.64
CA VAL A 56 -8.79 0.64 10.85
C VAL A 56 -9.60 -0.54 11.34
N VAL A 57 -9.09 -1.77 11.24
CA VAL A 57 -9.89 -2.99 11.50
C VAL A 57 -10.42 -3.02 12.93
N GLN A 58 -9.60 -2.70 13.92
CA GLN A 58 -10.01 -2.70 15.34
C GLN A 58 -10.92 -1.51 15.72
N ARG A 59 -10.89 -0.41 14.96
CA ARG A 59 -11.57 0.85 15.31
C ARG A 59 -12.81 1.13 14.46
N GLY A 60 -12.90 0.52 13.27
CA GLY A 60 -13.88 0.84 12.25
C GLY A 60 -14.14 -0.32 11.30
N LEU A 61 -14.78 -1.38 11.81
CA LEU A 61 -15.04 -2.65 11.10
C LEU A 61 -15.74 -2.51 9.74
N LEU A 62 -16.46 -1.41 9.52
CA LEU A 62 -17.21 -1.17 8.28
C LEU A 62 -16.42 -0.39 7.23
N MET A 63 -15.22 0.09 7.55
CA MET A 63 -14.35 0.77 6.59
C MET A 63 -13.68 -0.25 5.67
N PRO A 64 -13.96 -0.27 4.36
CA PRO A 64 -13.36 -1.25 3.46
C PRO A 64 -11.87 -0.99 3.26
N ILE A 65 -11.04 -2.05 3.28
CA ILE A 65 -9.59 -1.94 3.01
C ILE A 65 -9.34 -1.35 1.62
N ALA A 66 -10.19 -1.69 0.64
CA ALA A 66 -10.09 -1.18 -0.72
C ALA A 66 -10.19 0.35 -0.83
N ASN A 67 -10.74 1.02 0.19
CA ASN A 67 -10.90 2.46 0.29
C ASN A 67 -9.87 3.11 1.23
N LEU A 68 -8.79 2.40 1.55
CA LEU A 68 -7.66 2.97 2.26
C LEU A 68 -6.60 3.47 1.28
N MET A 69 -5.95 4.56 1.66
CA MET A 69 -4.63 4.91 1.16
C MET A 69 -3.58 4.29 2.06
N LEU A 70 -2.72 3.49 1.44
CA LEU A 70 -1.54 2.91 2.04
C LEU A 70 -0.34 3.38 1.22
N HIS A 71 0.77 3.67 1.91
CA HIS A 71 2.05 3.79 1.23
C HIS A 71 2.39 2.42 0.66
N GLY A 72 2.38 2.34 -0.67
CA GLY A 72 2.39 1.09 -1.40
C GLY A 72 3.79 0.56 -1.64
N ILE A 73 4.25 0.70 -2.87
CA ILE A 73 5.54 0.14 -3.29
C ILE A 73 6.65 1.16 -3.08
N LEU A 74 7.70 0.75 -2.39
CA LEU A 74 8.88 1.58 -2.13
C LEU A 74 10.10 0.98 -2.82
N GLN A 75 10.53 1.60 -3.93
CA GLN A 75 11.76 1.23 -4.63
C GLN A 75 12.52 2.49 -4.99
N SER A 76 13.14 3.12 -3.98
CA SER A 76 13.86 4.38 -4.14
C SER A 76 15.01 4.48 -3.15
N ARG A 77 16.08 5.17 -3.54
CA ARG A 77 17.19 5.55 -2.64
C ARG A 77 17.01 6.94 -2.02
N ALA A 78 15.89 7.62 -2.29
CA ALA A 78 15.63 8.96 -1.82
C ALA A 78 14.87 8.99 -0.48
N ASN A 79 15.11 10.04 0.30
CA ASN A 79 14.36 10.38 1.51
C ASN A 79 14.20 9.21 2.50
N GLU A 80 13.03 9.10 3.11
CA GLU A 80 12.71 8.12 4.13
C GLU A 80 12.76 6.69 3.59
N ALA A 81 12.29 6.42 2.37
CA ALA A 81 12.38 5.10 1.74
C ALA A 81 13.84 4.65 1.55
N GLY A 82 14.71 5.54 1.06
CA GLY A 82 16.14 5.28 0.90
C GLY A 82 16.83 5.01 2.23
N TYR A 83 16.52 5.79 3.27
CA TYR A 83 17.09 5.57 4.60
C TYR A 83 16.56 4.28 5.25
N LEU A 84 15.24 4.04 5.14
CA LEU A 84 14.58 2.97 5.87
C LEU A 84 14.63 1.62 5.16
N LEU A 85 14.88 1.54 3.84
CA LEU A 85 14.84 0.27 3.11
C LEU A 85 16.13 -0.05 2.34
N GLN A 86 17.19 0.75 2.48
CA GLN A 86 18.44 0.64 1.70
C GLN A 86 19.01 -0.79 1.55
N ASP A 87 18.97 -1.61 2.60
CA ASP A 87 19.56 -2.95 2.62
C ASP A 87 18.71 -4.02 1.91
N SER A 88 17.48 -3.68 1.55
CA SER A 88 16.49 -4.54 0.91
C SER A 88 16.07 -4.04 -0.48
N ILE A 89 16.69 -2.96 -0.98
CA ILE A 89 16.46 -2.42 -2.33
C ILE A 89 16.85 -3.44 -3.42
N ALA A 90 17.90 -4.23 -3.18
CA ALA A 90 18.38 -5.24 -4.13
C ALA A 90 17.67 -6.61 -3.97
N ASP A 91 16.82 -6.78 -2.96
CA ASP A 91 16.13 -8.04 -2.69
C ASP A 91 14.85 -8.15 -3.53
N ILE A 92 14.94 -8.90 -4.62
CA ILE A 92 13.86 -9.07 -5.58
C ILE A 92 12.67 -9.86 -5.01
N GLU A 93 12.89 -10.80 -4.09
CA GLU A 93 11.81 -11.64 -3.56
C GLU A 93 10.98 -10.87 -2.53
N SER A 94 11.62 -10.07 -1.67
CA SER A 94 10.86 -9.16 -0.80
C SER A 94 10.18 -8.06 -1.60
N PHE A 95 10.80 -7.53 -2.67
CA PHE A 95 10.12 -6.60 -3.59
C PHE A 95 8.86 -7.22 -4.18
N LYS A 96 8.95 -8.46 -4.67
CA LYS A 96 7.80 -9.21 -5.18
C LYS A 96 6.72 -9.43 -4.13
N THR A 97 7.11 -9.71 -2.90
CA THR A 97 6.17 -9.88 -1.78
C THR A 97 5.43 -8.57 -1.48
N GLU A 98 6.13 -7.43 -1.45
CA GLU A 98 5.51 -6.12 -1.29
C GLU A 98 4.51 -5.83 -2.42
N VAL A 99 4.91 -6.06 -3.67
CA VAL A 99 4.04 -5.90 -4.85
C VAL A 99 2.78 -6.76 -4.74
N LEU A 100 2.91 -8.05 -4.43
CA LEU A 100 1.76 -8.95 -4.33
C LEU A 100 0.84 -8.54 -3.18
N THR A 101 1.36 -8.34 -1.97
CA THR A 101 0.53 -7.97 -0.81
C THR A 101 -0.17 -6.63 -1.01
N TYR A 102 0.51 -5.66 -1.64
CA TYR A 102 -0.08 -4.36 -1.94
C TYR A 102 -1.22 -4.46 -2.95
N PHE A 103 -1.00 -5.05 -4.13
CA PHE A 103 -2.04 -5.14 -5.14
C PHE A 103 -3.19 -6.07 -4.74
N PHE A 104 -2.91 -7.09 -3.90
CA PHE A 104 -3.92 -8.04 -3.42
C PHE A 104 -4.77 -7.47 -2.28
N SER A 105 -4.32 -6.40 -1.60
CA SER A 105 -5.14 -5.67 -0.63
C SER A 105 -6.40 -5.05 -1.25
N GLY A 106 -6.42 -4.85 -2.57
CA GLY A 106 -7.57 -4.31 -3.29
C GLY A 106 -7.71 -2.78 -3.21
N VAL A 107 -6.74 -2.08 -2.63
CA VAL A 107 -6.74 -0.60 -2.57
C VAL A 107 -6.94 0.02 -3.94
N GLY A 108 -7.89 0.96 -4.03
CA GLY A 108 -8.19 1.66 -5.26
C GLY A 108 -7.17 2.75 -5.60
N LEU A 109 -6.59 3.39 -4.58
CA LEU A 109 -5.48 4.31 -4.76
C LEU A 109 -4.16 3.54 -4.73
N GLN A 110 -3.47 3.53 -5.88
CA GLN A 110 -2.22 2.80 -6.06
C GLN A 110 -1.02 3.76 -6.06
N GLU A 111 -0.37 3.89 -4.92
CA GLU A 111 0.77 4.76 -4.69
C GLU A 111 2.09 3.99 -4.85
N LEU A 112 2.92 4.46 -5.78
CA LEU A 112 4.20 3.85 -6.13
C LEU A 112 5.32 4.88 -5.95
N TYR A 113 6.17 4.69 -4.94
CA TYR A 113 7.37 5.47 -4.70
C TYR A 113 8.56 4.78 -5.35
N ILE A 114 8.67 4.94 -6.66
CA ILE A 114 9.67 4.27 -7.47
C ILE A 114 10.67 5.25 -8.07
N GLN A 115 11.94 4.89 -8.04
CA GLN A 115 13.01 5.51 -8.80
C GLN A 115 13.32 4.59 -9.98
N PRO A 116 12.94 4.96 -11.22
CA PRO A 116 13.03 4.06 -12.39
C PRO A 116 14.40 3.42 -12.61
N GLU A 117 15.48 4.11 -12.26
CA GLU A 117 16.86 3.63 -12.38
C GLU A 117 17.18 2.45 -11.44
N GLU A 118 16.43 2.31 -10.34
CA GLU A 118 16.55 1.19 -9.40
C GLU A 118 15.74 -0.05 -9.85
N LEU A 119 14.91 0.08 -10.88
CA LEU A 119 14.06 -1.01 -11.37
C LEU A 119 14.71 -1.72 -12.56
N THR A 120 15.14 -2.96 -12.31
CA THR A 120 15.54 -3.87 -13.38
C THR A 120 14.33 -4.34 -14.20
N ARG A 121 14.58 -5.02 -15.33
CA ARG A 121 13.51 -5.67 -16.13
C ARG A 121 12.62 -6.59 -15.29
N GLU A 122 13.19 -7.25 -14.29
CA GLU A 122 12.46 -8.16 -13.42
C GLU A 122 11.52 -7.42 -12.47
N HIS A 123 11.95 -6.31 -11.87
CA HIS A 123 11.09 -5.44 -11.06
C HIS A 123 9.88 -4.95 -11.88
N TRP A 124 10.12 -4.48 -13.10
CA TRP A 124 9.05 -4.03 -14.00
C TRP A 124 8.07 -5.15 -14.35
N LYS A 125 8.57 -6.38 -14.57
CA LYS A 125 7.72 -7.53 -14.84
C LYS A 125 6.82 -7.84 -13.64
N ILE A 126 7.39 -7.87 -12.44
CA ILE A 126 6.68 -8.12 -11.18
C ILE A 126 5.57 -7.07 -10.95
N LEU A 127 5.90 -5.78 -11.10
CA LEU A 127 4.91 -4.70 -11.00
C LEU A 127 3.78 -4.86 -12.02
N ALA A 128 4.13 -5.14 -13.28
CA ALA A 128 3.15 -5.30 -14.33
C ALA A 128 2.23 -6.52 -14.08
N ASP A 129 2.77 -7.61 -13.52
CA ASP A 129 1.98 -8.77 -13.11
C ASP A 129 1.02 -8.42 -11.95
N GLY A 130 1.48 -7.66 -10.94
CA GLY A 130 0.65 -7.18 -9.83
C GLY A 130 -0.51 -6.29 -10.30
N VAL A 131 -0.22 -5.29 -11.15
CA VAL A 131 -1.25 -4.40 -11.72
C VAL A 131 -2.27 -5.17 -12.56
N ARG A 132 -1.81 -6.10 -13.41
CA ARG A 132 -2.70 -6.94 -14.22
C ARG A 132 -3.60 -7.82 -13.36
N PHE A 133 -3.04 -8.42 -12.30
CA PHE A 133 -3.82 -9.20 -11.36
C PHE A 133 -4.90 -8.35 -10.69
N HIS A 134 -4.53 -7.19 -10.15
CA HIS A 134 -5.47 -6.28 -9.52
C HIS A 134 -6.61 -5.91 -10.46
N GLY A 135 -6.31 -5.49 -11.70
CA GLY A 135 -7.34 -5.15 -12.68
C GLY A 135 -8.25 -6.33 -13.05
N LYS A 136 -7.69 -7.54 -13.17
CA LYS A 136 -8.47 -8.75 -13.48
C LYS A 136 -9.43 -9.15 -12.36
N PHE A 137 -9.01 -8.98 -11.10
CA PHE A 137 -9.76 -9.44 -9.91
C PHE A 137 -10.40 -8.31 -9.10
N GLN A 138 -10.38 -7.08 -9.62
CA GLN A 138 -10.83 -5.88 -8.92
C GLN A 138 -12.25 -5.99 -8.35
N SER A 139 -13.17 -6.66 -9.06
CA SER A 139 -14.55 -6.85 -8.59
C SER A 139 -14.64 -7.69 -7.32
N ILE A 140 -13.69 -8.61 -7.12
CA ILE A 140 -13.58 -9.44 -5.91
C ILE A 140 -12.80 -8.69 -4.84
N LEU A 141 -11.67 -8.09 -5.20
CA LEU A 141 -10.78 -7.40 -4.25
C LEU A 141 -11.45 -6.20 -3.57
N ARG A 142 -12.39 -5.52 -4.23
CA ARG A 142 -13.16 -4.41 -3.65
C ARG A 142 -14.10 -4.83 -2.52
N GLN A 143 -14.34 -6.12 -2.34
CA GLN A 143 -15.23 -6.66 -1.32
C GLN A 143 -14.46 -7.14 -0.07
N VAL A 144 -13.14 -6.98 -0.05
CA VAL A 144 -12.30 -7.37 1.08
C VAL A 144 -12.53 -6.40 2.24
N GLN A 145 -13.00 -6.94 3.36
CA GLN A 145 -13.12 -6.26 4.66
C GLN A 145 -11.94 -6.61 5.55
#